data_AF-A0A4U1FL61-F1
#
_entry.id   AF-A0A4U1FL61-F1
#
_cell.length_a   1.000
_cell.length_b   1.000
_cell.length_c   1.000
_cell.angle_alpha   90.00
_cell.angle_beta   90.00
_cell.angle_gamma   90.00
#
_symmetry.space_group_name_H-M   'P 1'
#
loop_
_entity.id
_entity.type
_entity.pdbx_description
1 polymer ?
#
loop_
_entity_poly.entity_id
_entity_poly.type
_entity_poly.pdbx_seq_one_letter_code
_entity_poly.pdbx_strand_id
1 'polypeptide(L)'
;EAYVTQQDKIRLVGELMTVFGAVIILFLEIPDIFRVGFSRYFGQTVLGGPFHVITITYASLVLVTMVMRLSNTNGEVVPMSFALVLGWCSVMYFARGFQMLGPFTIMIQKMIFGDLLRFCWLMAVVIVGFASAFFIIFQTEDPSNLGQFYDYPMALFSTFELFLTIIDGPANYDVNLPYMFSIVYFAFAIIATLLMLNLFIAMMGDTHWRVAHEQDELWRAQVVATTVMLERKMPRTLWPRSGVCGYKYGLGDRWFLRVETNQDQNALRVRRYVEAFKGSDKEEEHEHLSEKQPSVVESGILARASLALPTPSLSRTTSRSSSSHRGWEIIRRNTLGHLNLGLDLGEGDGEESVYHI
;
A
#
# COMPACT_ATOMS: atom_id res chain seq x y z
N GLU A 1 0.22 -0.09 46.58
CA GLU A 1 1.35 0.36 45.74
C GLU A 1 2.40 -0.74 45.65
N ALA A 2 2.72 -1.18 44.44
CA ALA A 2 3.55 -2.36 44.15
C ALA A 2 5.00 -2.00 43.78
N TYR A 3 5.58 -0.97 44.40
CA TYR A 3 6.94 -0.46 44.09
C TYR A 3 7.91 -0.65 45.26
N VAL A 4 7.93 -1.85 45.85
CA VAL A 4 8.73 -2.14 47.04
C VAL A 4 10.01 -2.90 46.69
N THR A 5 9.94 -3.81 45.72
CA THR A 5 11.07 -4.69 45.39
C THR A 5 12.07 -4.03 44.44
N GLN A 6 13.30 -4.54 44.39
CA GLN A 6 14.30 -4.10 43.40
C GLN A 6 13.85 -4.35 41.95
N GLN A 7 13.08 -5.42 41.72
CA GLN A 7 12.50 -5.72 40.40
C GLN A 7 11.47 -4.67 40.00
N ASP A 8 10.66 -4.19 40.95
CA ASP A 8 9.68 -3.13 40.68
C ASP A 8 10.36 -1.80 40.35
N LYS A 9 11.53 -1.51 40.95
CA LYS A 9 12.32 -0.31 40.62
C LYS A 9 12.84 -0.37 39.18
N ILE A 10 13.31 -1.53 38.72
CA ILE A 10 13.74 -1.72 37.33
C ILE A 10 12.53 -1.55 36.38
N ARG A 11 11.38 -2.15 36.73
CA ARG A 11 10.14 -1.99 35.96
C ARG A 11 9.72 -0.53 35.86
N LEU A 12 9.79 0.22 36.97
CA LEU A 12 9.47 1.64 37.02
C LEU A 12 10.33 2.47 36.05
N VAL A 13 11.64 2.19 35.96
CA VAL A 13 12.51 2.86 34.98
C VAL A 13 12.03 2.59 33.55
N GLY A 14 11.65 1.35 33.25
CA GLY A 14 11.06 0.98 31.96
C GLY A 14 9.75 1.71 31.67
N GLU A 15 8.84 1.78 32.65
CA GLU A 15 7.56 2.51 32.55
C GLU A 15 7.78 4.00 32.31
N LEU A 16 8.73 4.63 33.00
CA LEU A 16 9.07 6.04 32.78
C LEU A 16 9.64 6.28 31.38
N MET A 17 10.48 5.37 30.89
CA MET A 17 11.06 5.46 29.55
C MET A 17 9.99 5.32 28.46
N THR A 18 9.02 4.40 28.61
CA THR A 18 7.94 4.22 27.64
C THR A 18 6.98 5.41 27.61
N VAL A 19 6.62 5.96 28.78
CA VAL A 19 5.82 7.19 28.88
C VAL A 19 6.55 8.36 28.22
N PHE A 20 7.83 8.55 28.54
CA PHE A 20 8.65 9.61 27.94
C PHE A 20 8.71 9.48 26.41
N GLY A 21 8.91 8.26 25.89
CA GLY A 21 8.87 7.97 24.46
C GLY A 21 7.52 8.30 23.83
N ALA A 22 6.41 7.93 24.47
CA ALA A 22 5.05 8.24 23.99
C ALA A 22 4.81 9.75 23.93
N VAL A 23 5.27 10.52 24.92
CA VAL A 23 5.19 11.98 24.93
C VAL A 23 6.00 12.58 23.78
N ILE A 24 7.22 12.11 23.52
CA ILE A 24 8.03 12.56 22.38
C ILE A 24 7.31 12.28 21.06
N ILE A 25 6.74 11.09 20.89
CA ILE A 25 5.98 10.72 19.68
C ILE A 25 4.85 11.72 19.44
N LEU A 26 4.05 12.03 20.47
CA LEU A 26 2.95 12.98 20.33
C LEU A 26 3.46 14.40 20.01
N PHE A 27 4.54 14.85 20.65
CA PHE A 27 5.13 16.16 20.33
C PHE A 27 5.67 16.26 18.90
N LEU A 28 6.13 15.16 18.31
CA LEU A 28 6.62 15.14 16.93
C LEU A 28 5.50 15.05 15.89
N GLU A 29 4.37 14.44 16.23
CA GLU A 29 3.27 14.15 15.29
C GLU A 29 2.16 15.21 15.33
N ILE A 30 1.81 15.75 16.51
CA ILE A 30 0.73 16.73 16.67
C ILE A 30 0.97 18.02 15.84
N PRO A 31 2.17 18.65 15.84
CA PRO A 31 2.42 19.84 15.04
C PRO A 31 2.29 19.60 13.54
N ASP A 32 2.64 18.42 13.06
CA ASP A 32 2.53 18.06 11.64
C ASP A 32 1.06 17.94 11.21
N ILE A 33 0.19 17.41 12.08
CA ILE A 33 -1.25 17.35 11.83
C ILE A 33 -1.83 18.75 11.68
N PHE A 34 -1.46 19.67 12.59
CA PHE A 34 -1.95 21.06 12.51
C PHE A 34 -1.43 21.79 11.28
N ARG A 35 -0.20 21.48 10.84
CA ARG A 35 0.41 22.12 9.66
C ARG A 35 -0.18 21.65 8.34
N VAL A 36 -0.42 20.35 8.19
CA VAL A 36 -0.87 19.74 6.92
C VAL A 36 -2.41 19.69 6.82
N GLY A 37 -3.10 19.73 7.97
CA GLY A 37 -4.53 19.57 8.09
C GLY A 37 -4.94 18.09 8.26
N PHE A 38 -5.89 17.84 9.16
CA PHE A 38 -6.32 16.50 9.59
C PHE A 38 -6.67 15.56 8.42
N SER A 39 -7.55 16.00 7.52
CA SER A 39 -8.02 15.16 6.40
C SER A 39 -6.91 14.80 5.41
N ARG A 40 -5.98 15.72 5.14
CA ARG A 40 -4.91 15.52 4.17
C ARG A 40 -3.77 14.67 4.75
N TYR A 41 -3.49 14.83 6.04
CA TYR A 41 -2.46 14.06 6.74
C TYR A 41 -2.81 12.56 6.81
N PHE A 42 -4.07 12.24 7.11
CA PHE A 42 -4.53 10.85 7.20
C PHE A 42 -4.94 10.24 5.86
N GLY A 43 -5.39 11.05 4.90
CA GLY A 43 -5.79 10.59 3.56
C GLY A 43 -4.62 10.22 2.64
N GLN A 44 -3.42 10.76 2.87
CA GLN A 44 -2.25 10.48 2.03
C GLN A 44 -1.50 9.23 2.50
N THR A 45 -1.90 8.08 1.96
CA THR A 45 -1.25 6.77 2.18
C THR A 45 0.24 6.77 1.81
N VAL A 46 0.67 7.66 0.91
CA VAL A 46 2.07 7.81 0.49
C VAL A 46 2.96 8.44 1.56
N LEU A 47 2.43 9.31 2.43
CA LEU A 47 3.22 9.92 3.51
C LEU A 47 3.36 8.97 4.71
N GLY A 48 2.38 8.11 4.92
CA GLY A 48 2.32 7.16 6.03
C GLY A 48 0.90 6.92 6.53
N GLY A 49 -0.04 7.83 6.21
CA GLY A 49 -1.49 7.72 6.43
C GLY A 49 -1.88 6.97 7.71
N PRO A 50 -2.28 5.69 7.62
CA PRO A 50 -2.76 4.90 8.74
C PRO A 50 -1.69 4.58 9.80
N PHE A 51 -0.40 4.54 9.43
CA PHE A 51 0.66 4.30 10.40
C PHE A 51 0.81 5.45 11.39
N HIS A 52 0.57 6.69 10.96
CA HIS A 52 0.54 7.85 11.86
C HIS A 52 -0.65 7.74 12.83
N VAL A 53 -1.83 7.32 12.35
CA VAL A 53 -2.99 7.04 13.23
C VAL A 53 -2.64 5.98 14.28
N ILE A 54 -2.05 4.86 13.84
CA ILE A 54 -1.65 3.76 14.73
C ILE A 54 -0.66 4.24 15.79
N THR A 55 0.34 5.03 15.38
CA THR A 55 1.41 5.52 16.26
C THR A 55 0.89 6.54 17.28
N ILE A 56 -0.01 7.45 16.87
CA ILE A 56 -0.66 8.41 17.78
C ILE A 56 -1.59 7.68 18.75
N THR A 57 -2.38 6.73 18.24
CA THR A 57 -3.29 5.94 19.07
C THR A 57 -2.50 5.13 20.10
N TYR A 58 -1.42 4.49 19.68
CA TYR A 58 -0.47 3.81 20.57
C TYR A 58 0.04 4.74 21.68
N ALA A 59 0.59 5.90 21.32
CA ALA A 59 1.12 6.85 22.30
C ALA A 59 0.04 7.36 23.26
N SER A 60 -1.19 7.60 22.77
CA SER A 60 -2.33 7.99 23.60
C SER A 60 -2.75 6.89 24.59
N LEU A 61 -2.75 5.61 24.17
CA LEU A 61 -3.10 4.48 25.04
C LEU A 61 -2.05 4.25 26.13
N VAL A 62 -0.77 4.52 25.86
CA VAL A 62 0.29 4.50 26.89
C VAL A 62 0.05 5.58 27.94
N LEU A 63 -0.35 6.79 27.55
CA LEU A 63 -0.72 7.84 28.49
C LEU A 63 -1.98 7.50 29.30
N VAL A 64 -3.00 6.90 28.66
CA VAL A 64 -4.20 6.42 29.37
C VAL A 64 -3.82 5.37 30.41
N THR A 65 -2.95 4.42 30.05
CA THR A 65 -2.39 3.42 30.98
C THR A 65 -1.72 4.08 32.18
N MET A 66 -0.91 5.14 31.95
CA MET A 66 -0.28 5.90 33.04
C MET A 66 -1.32 6.57 33.95
N VAL A 67 -2.33 7.23 33.38
CA VAL A 67 -3.40 7.91 34.15
C VAL A 67 -4.21 6.90 34.97
N MET A 68 -4.55 5.75 34.39
CA MET A 68 -5.26 4.67 35.10
C MET A 68 -4.41 4.12 36.26
N ARG A 69 -3.10 3.96 36.04
CA ARG A 69 -2.17 3.51 37.08
C ARG A 69 -2.03 4.52 38.22
N LEU A 70 -1.99 5.82 37.93
CA LEU A 70 -1.98 6.87 38.96
C LEU A 70 -3.31 6.98 39.72
N SER A 71 -4.42 6.73 39.02
CA SER A 71 -5.76 6.80 39.59
C SER A 71 -6.17 5.51 40.33
N ASN A 72 -5.32 4.49 40.35
CA ASN A 72 -5.61 3.13 40.85
C ASN A 72 -6.90 2.54 40.26
N THR A 73 -7.18 2.83 38.98
CA THR A 73 -8.37 2.32 38.28
C THR A 73 -8.13 0.90 37.80
N ASN A 74 -9.09 0.01 38.05
CA ASN A 74 -9.07 -1.36 37.51
C ASN A 74 -9.28 -1.36 35.99
N GLY A 75 -8.64 -2.28 35.27
CA GLY A 75 -8.85 -2.45 33.81
C GLY A 75 -7.71 -1.93 32.93
N GLU A 76 -6.55 -1.62 33.50
CA GLU A 76 -5.34 -1.23 32.77
C GLU A 76 -4.92 -2.23 31.68
N VAL A 77 -5.24 -3.52 31.86
CA VAL A 77 -4.93 -4.58 30.89
C VAL A 77 -5.49 -4.26 29.50
N VAL A 78 -6.66 -3.61 29.42
CA VAL A 78 -7.32 -3.30 28.14
C VAL A 78 -6.48 -2.33 27.27
N PRO A 79 -6.18 -1.08 27.71
CA PRO A 79 -5.34 -0.18 26.93
C PRO A 79 -3.92 -0.73 26.73
N MET A 80 -3.38 -1.50 27.69
CA MET A 80 -2.07 -2.14 27.54
C MET A 80 -2.06 -3.17 26.40
N SER A 81 -3.07 -4.03 26.31
CA SER A 81 -3.19 -5.02 25.23
C SER A 81 -3.26 -4.36 23.85
N PHE A 82 -4.10 -3.32 23.69
CA PHE A 82 -4.17 -2.58 22.43
C PHE A 82 -2.88 -1.84 22.10
N ALA A 83 -2.24 -1.21 23.09
CA ALA A 83 -0.97 -0.51 22.90
C ALA A 83 0.14 -1.46 22.41
N LEU A 84 0.21 -2.68 22.94
CA LEU A 84 1.19 -3.67 22.48
C LEU A 84 0.99 -4.06 21.01
N VAL A 85 -0.25 -4.37 20.61
CA VAL A 85 -0.56 -4.74 19.22
C VAL A 85 -0.25 -3.58 18.28
N LEU A 86 -0.74 -2.38 18.59
CA LEU A 86 -0.51 -1.19 17.75
C LEU A 86 0.97 -0.81 17.69
N GLY A 87 1.70 -0.93 18.81
CA GLY A 87 3.14 -0.68 18.87
C GLY A 87 3.93 -1.61 17.96
N TRP A 88 3.64 -2.92 17.97
CA TRP A 88 4.29 -3.86 17.05
C TRP A 88 3.85 -3.67 15.59
N CYS A 89 2.57 -3.39 15.34
CA CYS A 89 2.11 -3.05 14.00
C CYS A 89 2.76 -1.78 13.45
N SER A 90 3.10 -0.81 14.32
CA SER A 90 3.80 0.42 13.91
C SER A 90 5.20 0.14 13.34
N VAL A 91 5.84 -0.98 13.70
CA VAL A 91 7.16 -1.37 13.17
C VAL A 91 7.13 -1.55 11.65
N MET A 92 5.98 -1.96 11.09
CA MET A 92 5.81 -2.06 9.63
C MET A 92 6.02 -0.72 8.90
N TYR A 93 5.87 0.42 9.58
CA TYR A 93 6.20 1.72 9.01
C TYR A 93 7.67 1.79 8.54
N PHE A 94 8.60 1.24 9.34
CA PHE A 94 10.03 1.25 9.03
C PHE A 94 10.40 0.29 7.91
N ALA A 95 9.58 -0.73 7.66
CA ALA A 95 9.81 -1.69 6.57
C ALA A 95 9.79 -1.01 5.18
N ARG A 96 9.17 0.17 5.07
CA ARG A 96 9.15 1.03 3.86
C ARG A 96 10.54 1.49 3.42
N GLY A 97 11.52 1.52 4.33
CA GLY A 97 12.91 1.87 4.04
C GLY A 97 13.66 0.79 3.24
N PHE A 98 13.13 -0.43 3.17
CA PHE A 98 13.76 -1.54 2.46
C PHE A 98 13.07 -1.81 1.12
N GLN A 99 13.86 -1.96 0.06
CA GLN A 99 13.34 -2.21 -1.30
C GLN A 99 12.50 -3.50 -1.40
N MET A 100 12.88 -4.54 -0.64
CA MET A 100 12.16 -5.82 -0.65
C MET A 100 10.84 -5.79 0.15
N LEU A 101 10.77 -5.00 1.23
CA LEU A 101 9.64 -5.00 2.16
C LEU A 101 8.66 -3.84 1.91
N GLY A 102 9.14 -2.72 1.35
CA GLY A 102 8.32 -1.53 1.12
C GLY A 102 7.10 -1.80 0.24
N PRO A 103 7.27 -2.31 -0.99
CA PRO A 103 6.15 -2.69 -1.87
C PRO A 103 5.12 -3.60 -1.19
N PHE A 104 5.59 -4.58 -0.39
CA PHE A 104 4.73 -5.50 0.36
C PHE A 104 3.84 -4.78 1.39
N THR A 105 4.39 -3.83 2.15
CA THR A 105 3.59 -3.05 3.11
C THR A 105 2.53 -2.18 2.44
N ILE A 106 2.81 -1.63 1.25
CA ILE A 106 1.85 -0.86 0.44
C ILE A 106 0.68 -1.74 0.01
N MET A 107 0.98 -2.97 -0.40
CA MET A 107 -0.01 -3.95 -0.81
C MET A 107 -0.95 -4.30 0.36
N ILE A 108 -0.41 -4.62 1.54
CA ILE A 108 -1.20 -4.90 2.74
C ILE A 108 -2.13 -3.72 3.06
N GLN A 109 -1.61 -2.50 3.06
CA GLN A 109 -2.40 -1.32 3.37
C GLN A 109 -3.55 -1.13 2.35
N LYS A 110 -3.26 -1.28 1.06
CA LYS A 110 -4.29 -1.17 0.01
C LYS A 110 -5.36 -2.26 0.13
N MET A 111 -4.96 -3.49 0.44
CA MET A 111 -5.87 -4.61 0.64
C MET A 111 -6.81 -4.37 1.82
N ILE A 112 -6.28 -3.90 2.96
CA ILE A 112 -7.07 -3.62 4.17
C ILE A 112 -8.05 -2.45 3.94
N PHE A 113 -7.56 -1.29 3.47
CA PHE A 113 -8.42 -0.10 3.36
C PHE A 113 -9.30 -0.09 2.11
N GLY A 114 -8.91 -0.79 1.05
CA GLY A 114 -9.64 -0.82 -0.22
C GLY A 114 -10.69 -1.92 -0.26
N ASP A 115 -10.30 -3.15 0.03
CA ASP A 115 -11.12 -4.32 -0.28
C ASP A 115 -11.74 -4.94 0.98
N LEU A 116 -10.96 -5.10 2.05
CA LEU A 116 -11.42 -5.73 3.28
C LEU A 116 -12.60 -4.95 3.90
N LEU A 117 -12.49 -3.62 4.02
CA LEU A 117 -13.55 -2.78 4.61
C LEU A 117 -14.89 -2.85 3.85
N ARG A 118 -14.86 -2.96 2.52
CA ARG A 118 -16.09 -3.09 1.70
C ARG A 118 -16.75 -4.44 1.96
N PHE A 119 -15.95 -5.48 2.08
CA PHE A 119 -16.45 -6.82 2.33
C PHE A 119 -16.90 -7.03 3.78
N CYS A 120 -16.27 -6.37 4.75
CA CYS A 120 -16.69 -6.44 6.16
C CYS A 120 -18.17 -6.11 6.34
N TRP A 121 -18.75 -5.21 5.53
CA TRP A 121 -20.18 -4.91 5.57
C TRP A 121 -21.05 -6.09 5.14
N LEU A 122 -20.70 -6.76 4.04
CA LEU A 122 -21.41 -7.96 3.57
C LEU A 122 -21.27 -9.10 4.59
N MET A 123 -20.06 -9.29 5.11
CA MET A 123 -19.77 -10.25 6.16
C MET A 123 -20.60 -9.99 7.42
N ALA A 124 -20.69 -8.73 7.88
CA ALA A 124 -21.46 -8.37 9.07
C ALA A 124 -22.95 -8.70 8.94
N VAL A 125 -23.56 -8.44 7.77
CA VAL A 125 -24.97 -8.78 7.53
C VAL A 125 -25.21 -10.29 7.63
N VAL A 126 -24.31 -11.09 7.05
CA VAL A 126 -24.40 -12.55 7.09
C VAL A 126 -24.21 -13.06 8.52
N ILE A 127 -23.17 -12.61 9.22
CA ILE A 127 -22.90 -13.02 10.60
C ILE A 127 -24.06 -12.67 11.52
N VAL A 128 -24.60 -11.44 11.46
CA VAL A 128 -25.72 -11.03 12.31
C VAL A 128 -26.97 -11.88 12.01
N GLY A 129 -27.27 -12.16 10.74
CA GLY A 129 -28.40 -13.00 10.35
C GLY A 129 -28.28 -14.43 10.87
N PHE A 130 -27.14 -15.08 10.62
CA PHE A 130 -26.93 -16.47 11.03
C PHE A 130 -26.70 -16.63 12.53
N ALA A 131 -26.02 -15.70 13.20
CA ALA A 131 -25.87 -15.72 14.65
C ALA A 131 -27.23 -15.61 15.36
N SER A 132 -28.14 -14.78 14.83
CA SER A 132 -29.50 -14.69 15.36
C SER A 132 -30.27 -15.99 15.16
N ALA A 133 -30.11 -16.64 14.00
CA ALA A 133 -30.74 -17.93 13.73
C ALA A 133 -30.18 -19.04 14.65
N PHE A 134 -28.87 -19.12 14.83
CA PHE A 134 -28.23 -20.07 15.74
C PHE A 134 -28.63 -19.82 17.19
N PHE A 135 -28.67 -18.56 17.63
CA PHE A 135 -29.14 -18.20 18.97
C PHE A 135 -30.56 -18.71 19.23
N ILE A 136 -31.51 -18.50 18.32
CA ILE A 136 -32.89 -18.98 18.49
C ILE A 136 -32.98 -20.51 18.51
N ILE A 137 -32.19 -21.21 17.69
CA ILE A 137 -32.18 -22.67 17.64
C ILE A 137 -31.65 -23.27 18.95
N PHE A 138 -30.62 -22.67 19.54
CA PHE A 138 -30.02 -23.15 20.79
C PHE A 138 -30.62 -22.51 22.06
N GLN A 139 -31.56 -21.58 21.94
CA GLN A 139 -32.19 -20.91 23.09
C GLN A 139 -32.95 -21.89 23.99
N THR A 140 -33.52 -22.95 23.40
CA THR A 140 -34.29 -23.97 24.13
C THR A 140 -33.46 -25.18 24.54
N GLU A 141 -32.18 -25.24 24.15
CA GLU A 141 -31.29 -26.34 24.44
C GLU A 141 -30.51 -26.13 25.75
N ASP A 142 -30.07 -27.22 26.36
CA ASP A 142 -29.29 -27.15 27.59
C ASP A 142 -27.88 -26.56 27.31
N PRO A 143 -27.50 -25.42 27.93
CA PRO A 143 -26.21 -24.78 27.70
C PRO A 143 -25.01 -25.66 28.03
N SER A 144 -25.18 -26.69 28.86
CA SER A 144 -24.12 -27.61 29.24
C SER A 144 -23.64 -28.52 28.10
N ASN A 145 -24.48 -28.76 27.09
CA ASN A 145 -24.18 -29.67 25.98
C ASN A 145 -23.58 -28.95 24.76
N LEU A 146 -23.93 -27.67 24.54
CA LEU A 146 -23.46 -26.85 23.43
C LEU A 146 -23.43 -25.35 23.79
N GLY A 147 -22.47 -24.96 24.62
CA GLY A 147 -22.32 -23.58 25.12
C GLY A 147 -21.81 -22.54 24.10
N GLN A 148 -21.70 -22.85 22.80
CA GLN A 148 -21.17 -21.90 21.82
C GLN A 148 -22.17 -20.80 21.41
N PHE A 149 -23.49 -21.04 21.58
CA PHE A 149 -24.54 -20.08 21.17
C PHE A 149 -25.51 -19.69 22.28
N TYR A 150 -25.16 -19.94 23.55
CA TYR A 150 -26.06 -19.72 24.69
C TYR A 150 -26.45 -18.24 24.85
N ASP A 151 -25.48 -17.34 24.66
CA ASP A 151 -25.63 -15.90 24.78
C ASP A 151 -25.51 -15.26 23.40
N TYR A 152 -26.32 -14.24 23.12
CA TYR A 152 -26.31 -13.57 21.81
C TYR A 152 -24.93 -12.96 21.43
N PRO A 153 -24.19 -12.28 22.32
CA PRO A 153 -22.84 -11.81 22.01
C PRO A 153 -21.85 -12.96 21.73
N MET A 154 -21.97 -14.07 22.47
CA MET A 154 -21.15 -15.26 22.24
C MET A 154 -21.51 -15.91 20.91
N ALA A 155 -22.80 -15.99 20.57
CA ALA A 155 -23.27 -16.50 19.29
C ALA A 155 -22.75 -15.67 18.11
N LEU A 156 -22.72 -14.34 18.22
CA LEU A 156 -22.10 -13.47 17.22
C LEU A 156 -20.60 -13.76 17.05
N PHE A 157 -19.87 -13.92 18.17
CA PHE A 157 -18.45 -14.21 18.16
C PHE A 157 -18.15 -15.60 17.57
N SER A 158 -18.83 -16.65 18.03
CA SER A 158 -18.67 -18.01 17.50
C SER A 158 -19.11 -18.13 16.04
N THR A 159 -20.14 -17.40 15.62
CA THR A 159 -20.53 -17.35 14.18
C THR A 159 -19.47 -16.66 13.33
N PHE A 160 -18.80 -15.61 13.84
CA PHE A 160 -17.66 -14.99 13.16
C PHE A 160 -16.47 -15.95 13.04
N GLU A 161 -16.14 -16.69 14.10
CA GLU A 161 -15.08 -17.70 14.08
C GLU A 161 -15.39 -18.85 13.10
N LEU A 162 -16.65 -19.29 13.04
CA LEU A 162 -17.13 -20.28 12.07
C LEU A 162 -17.09 -19.74 10.63
N PHE A 163 -17.42 -18.47 10.42
CA PHE A 163 -17.35 -17.84 9.10
C PHE A 163 -15.92 -17.84 8.57
N LEU A 164 -14.94 -17.59 9.44
CA LEU A 164 -13.51 -17.66 9.12
C LEU A 164 -12.94 -19.09 9.15
N THR A 165 -13.75 -20.10 9.45
CA THR A 165 -13.32 -21.50 9.61
C THR A 165 -12.15 -21.67 10.59
N ILE A 166 -12.08 -20.83 11.63
CA ILE A 166 -11.03 -20.88 12.65
C ILE A 166 -11.33 -21.97 13.69
N ILE A 167 -12.62 -22.15 14.01
CA ILE A 167 -13.11 -23.18 14.91
C ILE A 167 -13.83 -24.27 14.13
N ASP A 168 -13.79 -25.48 14.67
CA ASP A 168 -14.59 -26.58 14.15
C ASP A 168 -16.08 -26.33 14.40
N GLY A 169 -16.89 -26.86 13.50
CA GLY A 169 -18.34 -26.86 13.61
C GLY A 169 -18.79 -27.44 14.97
N PRO A 170 -19.82 -26.86 15.61
CA PRO A 170 -20.38 -27.40 16.84
C PRO A 170 -20.89 -28.82 16.59
N ALA A 171 -20.17 -29.82 17.09
CA ALA A 171 -20.52 -31.22 16.93
C ALA A 171 -20.46 -31.91 18.29
N ASN A 172 -21.64 -32.15 18.87
CA ASN A 172 -21.79 -33.04 20.00
C ASN A 172 -22.49 -34.30 19.51
N TYR A 173 -21.73 -35.38 19.28
CA TYR A 173 -22.27 -36.64 18.76
C TYR A 173 -23.01 -37.46 19.83
N ASP A 174 -22.89 -37.06 21.10
CA ASP A 174 -23.53 -37.73 22.23
C ASP A 174 -24.97 -37.22 22.45
N VAL A 175 -25.35 -36.12 21.80
CA VAL A 175 -26.66 -35.47 21.95
C VAL A 175 -27.32 -35.32 20.57
N ASN A 176 -28.62 -35.52 20.50
CA ASN A 176 -29.38 -35.27 19.28
C ASN A 176 -29.53 -33.75 19.09
N LEU A 177 -28.75 -33.15 18.18
CA LEU A 177 -28.91 -31.74 17.84
C LEU A 177 -30.26 -31.49 17.12
N PRO A 178 -30.85 -30.29 17.28
CA PRO A 178 -32.07 -29.91 16.57
C PRO A 178 -31.92 -30.06 15.06
N TYR A 179 -32.91 -30.67 14.39
CA TYR A 179 -32.88 -30.85 12.93
C TYR A 179 -32.70 -29.53 12.16
N MET A 180 -33.28 -28.44 12.67
CA MET A 180 -33.14 -27.10 12.08
C MET A 180 -31.69 -26.60 12.10
N PHE A 181 -30.89 -26.99 13.10
CA PHE A 181 -29.48 -26.63 13.14
C PHE A 181 -28.73 -27.18 11.93
N SER A 182 -28.91 -28.47 11.61
CA SER A 182 -28.25 -29.11 10.47
C SER A 182 -28.55 -28.42 9.15
N ILE A 183 -29.80 -28.00 8.91
CA ILE A 183 -30.20 -27.29 7.70
C ILE A 183 -29.57 -25.89 7.65
N VAL A 184 -29.70 -25.11 8.73
CA VAL A 184 -29.21 -23.73 8.79
C VAL A 184 -27.68 -23.70 8.73
N TYR A 185 -27.01 -24.61 9.42
CA TYR A 185 -25.56 -24.76 9.40
C TYR A 185 -25.05 -25.18 8.01
N PHE A 186 -25.73 -26.09 7.32
CA PHE A 186 -25.38 -26.46 5.95
C PHE A 186 -25.50 -25.27 4.98
N ALA A 187 -26.60 -24.51 5.07
CA ALA A 187 -26.79 -23.30 4.27
C ALA A 187 -25.72 -22.24 4.60
N PHE A 188 -25.42 -22.05 5.89
CA PHE A 188 -24.35 -21.17 6.36
C PHE A 188 -23.00 -21.59 5.79
N ALA A 189 -22.64 -22.88 5.86
CA ALA A 189 -21.36 -23.37 5.38
C ALA A 189 -21.17 -23.11 3.88
N ILE A 190 -22.22 -23.33 3.06
CA ILE A 190 -22.18 -23.01 1.62
C ILE A 190 -21.99 -21.51 1.41
N ILE A 191 -22.84 -20.68 2.04
CA ILE A 191 -22.81 -19.22 1.84
C ILE A 191 -21.50 -18.63 2.36
N ALA A 192 -21.04 -19.03 3.54
CA ALA A 192 -19.78 -18.61 4.13
C ALA A 192 -18.59 -19.04 3.27
N THR A 193 -18.55 -20.29 2.80
CA THR A 193 -17.47 -20.76 1.92
C THR A 193 -17.47 -20.01 0.59
N LEU A 194 -18.62 -19.81 -0.05
CA LEU A 194 -18.73 -19.03 -1.28
C LEU A 194 -18.29 -17.57 -1.06
N LEU A 195 -18.74 -16.94 0.02
CA LEU A 195 -18.39 -15.57 0.36
C LEU A 195 -16.91 -15.42 0.74
N MET A 196 -16.36 -16.35 1.52
CA MET A 196 -14.94 -16.39 1.89
C MET A 196 -14.04 -16.64 0.67
N LEU A 197 -14.43 -17.55 -0.22
CA LEU A 197 -13.73 -17.78 -1.47
C LEU A 197 -13.81 -16.54 -2.37
N ASN A 198 -14.97 -15.91 -2.48
CA ASN A 198 -15.16 -14.67 -3.24
C ASN A 198 -14.38 -13.50 -2.62
N LEU A 199 -14.29 -13.42 -1.29
CA LEU A 199 -13.45 -12.47 -0.56
C LEU A 199 -11.97 -12.70 -0.88
N PHE A 200 -11.50 -13.94 -0.77
CA PHE A 200 -10.11 -14.31 -0.99
C PHE A 200 -9.68 -14.07 -2.44
N ILE A 201 -10.51 -14.46 -3.41
CA ILE A 201 -10.26 -14.30 -4.85
C ILE A 201 -10.36 -12.82 -5.26
N ALA A 202 -11.37 -12.08 -4.81
CA ALA A 202 -11.51 -10.66 -5.16
C ALA A 202 -10.40 -9.80 -4.57
N MET A 203 -9.94 -10.10 -3.34
CA MET A 203 -8.84 -9.37 -2.72
C MET A 203 -7.48 -9.72 -3.32
N MET A 204 -7.15 -11.01 -3.51
CA MET A 204 -5.81 -11.36 -4.01
C MET A 204 -5.68 -11.33 -5.53
N GLY A 205 -6.75 -11.51 -6.30
CA GLY A 205 -6.65 -11.60 -7.77
C GLY A 205 -6.42 -10.26 -8.46
N ASP A 206 -7.25 -9.26 -8.19
CA ASP A 206 -7.30 -8.03 -8.98
C ASP A 206 -6.40 -6.92 -8.41
N THR A 207 -6.22 -6.88 -7.08
CA THR A 207 -5.32 -5.91 -6.45
C THR A 207 -3.87 -6.36 -6.44
N HIS A 208 -3.55 -7.65 -6.31
CA HIS A 208 -2.17 -8.12 -6.48
C HIS A 208 -1.67 -7.84 -7.89
N TRP A 209 -2.49 -8.08 -8.93
CA TRP A 209 -2.10 -7.79 -10.32
C TRP A 209 -1.89 -6.31 -10.61
N ARG A 210 -2.82 -5.45 -10.15
CA ARG A 210 -2.76 -3.99 -10.32
C ARG A 210 -1.65 -3.34 -9.47
N VAL A 211 -1.44 -3.84 -8.25
CA VAL A 211 -0.40 -3.33 -7.35
C VAL A 211 0.97 -3.85 -7.74
N ALA A 212 1.13 -5.09 -8.23
CA ALA A 212 2.43 -5.63 -8.61
C ALA A 212 3.17 -4.80 -9.68
N HIS A 213 2.44 -4.12 -10.58
CA HIS A 213 3.04 -3.27 -11.61
C HIS A 213 3.26 -1.81 -11.16
N GLU A 214 2.49 -1.30 -10.18
CA GLU A 214 2.60 0.09 -9.68
C GLU A 214 3.37 0.19 -8.34
N GLN A 215 3.63 -0.93 -7.66
CA GLN A 215 4.19 -0.94 -6.31
C GLN A 215 5.60 -0.37 -6.26
N ASP A 216 6.41 -0.57 -7.30
CA ASP A 216 7.78 -0.05 -7.35
C ASP A 216 7.77 1.48 -7.49
N GLU A 217 6.89 2.03 -8.32
CA GLU A 217 6.73 3.48 -8.46
C GLU A 217 6.20 4.11 -7.16
N LEU A 218 5.22 3.46 -6.52
CA LEU A 218 4.68 3.89 -5.24
C LEU A 218 5.72 3.81 -4.13
N TRP A 219 6.50 2.74 -4.06
CA TRP A 219 7.59 2.59 -3.11
C TRP A 219 8.64 3.68 -3.30
N ARG A 220 9.06 3.97 -4.54
CA ARG A 220 9.98 5.08 -4.81
C ARG A 220 9.40 6.42 -4.36
N ALA A 221 8.11 6.67 -4.59
CA ALA A 221 7.44 7.87 -4.10
C ALA A 221 7.40 7.93 -2.56
N GLN A 222 7.21 6.79 -1.90
CA GLN A 222 7.28 6.68 -0.44
C GLN A 222 8.68 6.99 0.09
N VAL A 223 9.75 6.48 -0.54
CA VAL A 223 11.14 6.79 -0.14
C VAL A 223 11.42 8.28 -0.27
N VAL A 224 10.99 8.91 -1.38
CA VAL A 224 11.13 10.36 -1.58
C VAL A 224 10.36 11.13 -0.50
N ALA A 225 9.12 10.75 -0.21
CA ALA A 225 8.31 11.37 0.83
C ALA A 225 8.97 11.26 2.22
N THR A 226 9.44 10.08 2.59
CA THR A 226 10.17 9.85 3.86
C THR A 226 11.46 10.66 3.92
N THR A 227 12.19 10.78 2.81
CA THR A 227 13.44 11.55 2.73
C THR A 227 13.17 13.03 2.98
N VAL A 228 12.18 13.61 2.30
CA VAL A 228 11.80 15.02 2.48
C VAL A 228 11.26 15.28 3.89
N MET A 229 10.50 14.32 4.45
CA MET A 229 10.02 14.41 5.83
C MET A 229 11.19 14.42 6.83
N LEU A 230 12.17 13.53 6.66
CA LEU A 230 13.37 13.46 7.51
C LEU A 230 14.24 14.71 7.36
N GLU A 231 14.47 15.19 6.14
CA GLU A 231 15.24 16.42 5.89
C GLU A 231 14.62 17.62 6.61
N ARG A 232 13.27 17.69 6.69
CA ARG A 232 12.56 18.76 7.39
C ARG A 232 12.60 18.63 8.91
N LYS A 233 12.59 17.40 9.46
CA LYS A 233 12.60 17.16 10.92
C LYS A 233 14.01 17.17 11.52
N MET A 234 15.04 16.82 10.76
CA MET A 234 16.40 16.69 11.26
C MET A 234 17.11 18.05 11.36
N PRO A 235 17.98 18.26 12.37
CA PRO A 235 18.79 19.46 12.45
C PRO A 235 19.80 19.54 11.29
N ARG A 236 20.12 20.77 10.86
CA ARG A 236 21.02 21.06 9.73
C ARG A 236 22.42 20.46 9.86
N THR A 237 22.84 20.09 11.07
CA THR A 237 24.13 19.45 11.33
C THR A 237 24.21 18.02 10.79
N LEU A 238 23.09 17.30 10.78
CA LEU A 238 23.03 15.90 10.33
C LEU A 238 22.76 15.78 8.83
N TRP A 239 22.12 16.79 8.23
CA TRP A 239 21.76 16.79 6.81
C TRP A 239 22.41 17.97 6.06
N PRO A 240 23.63 17.81 5.52
CA PRO A 240 24.23 18.84 4.68
C PRO A 240 23.42 19.01 3.38
N ARG A 241 23.43 20.21 2.81
CA ARG A 241 22.73 20.49 1.54
C ARG A 241 23.23 19.54 0.45
N SER A 242 22.30 18.90 -0.26
CA SER A 242 22.63 17.99 -1.35
C SER A 242 23.14 18.75 -2.58
N GLY A 243 24.09 18.16 -3.30
CA GLY A 243 24.68 18.72 -4.52
C GLY A 243 26.06 19.37 -4.29
N VAL A 244 26.58 19.98 -5.35
CA VAL A 244 27.88 20.66 -5.35
C VAL A 244 27.66 22.16 -5.35
N CYS A 245 28.28 22.86 -4.40
CA CYS A 245 28.23 24.31 -4.31
C CYS A 245 29.04 24.94 -5.46
N GLY A 246 28.36 25.70 -6.32
CA GLY A 246 28.96 26.38 -7.47
C GLY A 246 29.88 27.54 -7.10
N TYR A 247 29.80 28.05 -5.87
CA TYR A 247 30.60 29.19 -5.41
C TYR A 247 32.10 28.94 -5.53
N LYS A 248 32.55 27.72 -5.20
CA LYS A 248 33.96 27.31 -5.28
C LYS A 248 34.49 27.22 -6.71
N TYR A 249 33.60 27.17 -7.70
CA TYR A 249 33.92 26.97 -9.11
C TYR A 249 33.59 28.21 -9.97
N GLY A 250 33.24 29.34 -9.35
CA GLY A 250 32.85 30.56 -10.08
C GLY A 250 31.48 30.47 -10.77
N LEU A 251 30.65 29.47 -10.45
CA LEU A 251 29.33 29.24 -11.07
C LEU A 251 28.17 29.97 -10.33
N GLY A 252 28.52 30.87 -9.40
CA GLY A 252 27.60 31.62 -8.55
C GLY A 252 27.09 30.82 -7.34
N ASP A 253 26.15 31.41 -6.58
CA ASP A 253 25.55 30.81 -5.37
C ASP A 253 24.42 29.81 -5.70
N ARG A 254 24.69 28.90 -6.63
CA ARG A 254 23.76 27.83 -7.02
C ARG A 254 24.34 26.47 -6.67
N TRP A 255 23.45 25.53 -6.39
CA TRP A 255 23.78 24.14 -6.10
C TRP A 255 23.49 23.29 -7.32
N PHE A 256 24.48 22.52 -7.76
CA PHE A 256 24.40 21.72 -8.98
C PHE A 256 24.38 20.23 -8.67
N LEU A 257 23.64 19.46 -9.47
CA LEU A 257 23.63 17.99 -9.43
C LEU A 257 24.18 17.48 -10.76
N ARG A 258 25.29 16.73 -10.70
CA ARG A 258 25.86 16.06 -11.87
C ARG A 258 25.09 14.76 -12.12
N VAL A 259 24.59 14.59 -13.33
CA VAL A 259 23.94 13.34 -13.77
C VAL A 259 24.70 12.84 -14.99
N GLU A 260 25.31 11.67 -14.86
CA GLU A 260 25.96 11.00 -15.98
C GLU A 260 25.03 9.92 -16.52
N THR A 261 24.65 10.03 -17.78
CA THR A 261 23.83 9.02 -18.46
C THR A 261 24.66 8.40 -19.57
N ASN A 262 24.83 7.07 -19.56
CA ASN A 262 25.41 6.39 -20.70
C ASN A 262 24.38 6.36 -21.86
N GLN A 263 24.74 6.95 -22.99
CA GLN A 263 23.85 7.24 -24.13
C GLN A 263 23.90 6.16 -25.24
N ASP A 264 24.57 5.04 -25.02
CA ASP A 264 24.78 3.98 -26.03
C ASP A 264 23.48 3.42 -26.64
N GLN A 265 22.40 3.31 -25.85
CA GLN A 265 21.09 2.87 -26.36
C GLN A 265 20.37 3.91 -27.23
N ASN A 266 20.61 5.20 -27.00
CA ASN A 266 20.05 6.27 -27.82
C ASN A 266 20.80 6.37 -29.15
N ALA A 267 22.12 6.10 -29.18
CA ALA A 267 22.88 6.04 -30.43
C ALA A 267 22.34 4.97 -31.40
N LEU A 268 21.94 3.80 -30.89
CA LEU A 268 21.31 2.73 -31.69
C LEU A 268 19.89 3.08 -32.15
N ARG A 269 19.12 3.85 -31.37
CA ARG A 269 17.80 4.38 -31.78
C ARG A 269 17.95 5.47 -32.84
N VAL A 270 18.88 6.40 -32.65
CA VAL A 270 19.20 7.45 -33.62
C VAL A 270 19.67 6.82 -34.93
N ARG A 271 20.51 5.78 -34.89
CA ARG A 271 20.89 5.02 -36.10
C ARG A 271 19.69 4.39 -36.80
N ARG A 272 18.76 3.76 -36.08
CA ARG A 272 17.54 3.20 -36.68
C ARG A 272 16.61 4.25 -37.30
N TYR A 273 16.47 5.42 -36.69
CA TYR A 273 15.72 6.52 -37.30
C TYR A 273 16.44 7.06 -38.55
N VAL A 274 17.76 7.24 -38.48
CA VAL A 274 18.58 7.67 -39.63
C VAL A 274 18.50 6.65 -40.78
N GLU A 275 18.49 5.35 -40.49
CA GLU A 275 18.31 4.30 -41.50
C GLU A 275 16.88 4.27 -42.08
N ALA A 276 15.85 4.49 -41.26
CA ALA A 276 14.47 4.59 -41.72
C ALA A 276 14.23 5.81 -42.62
N PHE A 277 14.86 6.95 -42.32
CA PHE A 277 14.81 8.14 -43.17
C PHE A 277 15.68 8.00 -44.43
N LYS A 278 16.79 7.25 -44.38
CA LYS A 278 17.59 6.91 -45.57
C LYS A 278 16.91 5.91 -46.52
N GLY A 279 15.97 5.11 -46.01
CA GLY A 279 15.18 4.17 -46.81
C GLY A 279 14.10 4.83 -47.67
N SER A 280 13.62 6.01 -47.27
CA SER A 280 12.59 6.76 -48.02
C SER A 280 13.11 7.45 -49.28
N ASP A 281 14.42 7.68 -49.38
CA ASP A 281 15.03 8.37 -50.53
C ASP A 281 15.59 7.40 -51.60
N LYS A 282 15.37 6.08 -51.44
CA LYS A 282 15.93 5.06 -52.34
C LYS A 282 14.90 4.21 -53.09
N GLU A 283 13.61 4.50 -52.97
CA GLU A 283 12.56 3.77 -53.69
C GLU A 283 12.16 4.38 -55.05
N GLU A 284 12.81 5.45 -55.53
CA GLU A 284 12.47 6.06 -56.85
C GLU A 284 13.51 5.91 -57.98
N GLU A 285 14.66 5.28 -57.78
CA GLU A 285 15.63 5.07 -58.88
C GLU A 285 16.22 3.65 -58.89
N HIS A 286 15.53 2.73 -59.59
CA HIS A 286 16.12 1.77 -60.54
C HIS A 286 15.15 0.61 -60.86
N GLU A 287 14.14 0.86 -61.68
CA GLU A 287 13.69 -0.13 -62.66
C GLU A 287 14.38 0.20 -64.00
N HIS A 288 15.31 -0.63 -64.46
CA HIS A 288 15.49 -1.03 -65.88
C HIS A 288 16.80 -1.83 -66.11
N LEU A 289 16.65 -2.96 -66.81
CA LEU A 289 17.62 -3.73 -67.63
C LEU A 289 18.64 -4.64 -66.87
N SER A 290 18.44 -5.96 -66.78
CA SER A 290 18.50 -7.06 -67.79
C SER A 290 19.89 -7.69 -68.01
N GLU A 291 19.97 -8.97 -67.63
CA GLU A 291 20.76 -10.11 -68.17
C GLU A 291 22.30 -10.07 -68.30
N LYS A 292 22.98 -10.95 -67.54
CA LYS A 292 23.72 -12.12 -68.08
C LYS A 292 24.32 -13.05 -66.99
N GLN A 293 24.14 -14.35 -67.18
CA GLN A 293 24.82 -15.50 -66.53
C GLN A 293 25.92 -16.05 -67.48
N PRO A 294 26.69 -17.15 -67.24
CA PRO A 294 26.87 -18.04 -66.05
C PRO A 294 28.35 -18.48 -65.79
N SER A 295 28.63 -19.27 -64.72
CA SER A 295 29.24 -20.63 -64.82
C SER A 295 29.66 -21.26 -63.47
N VAL A 296 29.20 -22.51 -63.30
CA VAL A 296 29.40 -23.59 -62.31
C VAL A 296 30.86 -24.02 -62.06
N VAL A 297 31.22 -24.40 -60.81
CA VAL A 297 31.86 -25.70 -60.43
C VAL A 297 31.61 -25.97 -58.93
N GLU A 298 31.17 -27.20 -58.65
CA GLU A 298 30.75 -27.78 -57.36
C GLU A 298 31.78 -28.83 -56.90
N SER A 299 32.04 -28.98 -55.58
CA SER A 299 32.40 -30.27 -54.93
C SER A 299 32.66 -30.15 -53.41
N GLY A 300 31.95 -30.95 -52.60
CA GLY A 300 32.58 -31.73 -51.51
C GLY A 300 32.33 -31.39 -50.02
N ILE A 301 31.13 -31.72 -49.50
CA ILE A 301 30.87 -32.56 -48.28
C ILE A 301 31.62 -32.26 -46.94
N LEU A 302 30.92 -31.78 -45.89
CA LEU A 302 30.58 -32.53 -44.64
C LEU A 302 29.85 -31.67 -43.56
N ALA A 303 28.63 -32.11 -43.24
CA ALA A 303 27.77 -31.97 -42.05
C ALA A 303 28.16 -31.06 -40.85
N ARG A 304 27.21 -30.20 -40.41
CA ARG A 304 26.38 -30.44 -39.20
C ARG A 304 25.17 -29.49 -39.10
N ALA A 305 24.01 -30.09 -38.82
CA ALA A 305 22.69 -29.48 -38.59
C ALA A 305 22.71 -28.48 -37.41
N SER A 306 21.89 -27.42 -37.40
CA SER A 306 20.53 -27.33 -36.82
C SER A 306 20.38 -25.86 -36.36
N LEU A 307 19.28 -25.10 -36.39
CA LEU A 307 17.85 -25.26 -36.54
C LEU A 307 17.30 -23.87 -36.94
N ALA A 308 16.36 -23.82 -37.88
CA ALA A 308 15.54 -22.64 -38.17
C ALA A 308 14.19 -22.77 -37.44
N LEU A 309 13.68 -21.68 -36.85
CA LEU A 309 12.25 -21.33 -36.78
C LEU A 309 12.06 -19.90 -36.18
N PRO A 310 10.87 -19.27 -36.25
CA PRO A 310 10.48 -18.30 -37.28
C PRO A 310 10.24 -16.88 -36.72
N THR A 311 10.04 -15.93 -37.62
CA THR A 311 9.50 -14.58 -37.35
C THR A 311 8.17 -14.62 -36.58
N PRO A 312 7.95 -13.67 -35.65
CA PRO A 312 6.61 -13.20 -35.35
C PRO A 312 6.42 -11.74 -35.81
N SER A 313 5.19 -11.53 -36.24
CA SER A 313 4.61 -10.36 -36.89
C SER A 313 4.53 -9.12 -36.00
N LEU A 314 4.70 -7.97 -36.65
CA LEU A 314 4.34 -6.65 -36.15
C LEU A 314 2.85 -6.59 -35.76
N SER A 315 2.56 -6.44 -34.48
CA SER A 315 1.30 -5.88 -34.00
C SER A 315 1.60 -4.64 -33.15
N ARG A 316 1.15 -3.50 -33.68
CA ARG A 316 1.13 -2.19 -33.03
C ARG A 316 0.38 -2.28 -31.69
N THR A 317 1.01 -1.83 -30.61
CA THR A 317 0.34 -1.10 -29.54
C THR A 317 1.31 -0.07 -28.96
N THR A 318 1.10 1.19 -29.35
CA THR A 318 1.74 2.35 -28.72
C THR A 318 1.20 2.54 -27.31
N SER A 319 1.96 2.14 -26.30
CA SER A 319 1.69 2.54 -24.92
C SER A 319 2.98 2.54 -24.11
N ARG A 320 3.68 3.68 -24.09
CA ARG A 320 4.71 4.03 -23.08
C ARG A 320 5.19 5.46 -23.28
N SER A 321 4.53 6.40 -22.60
CA SER A 321 5.03 7.76 -22.33
C SER A 321 4.25 8.47 -21.21
N SER A 322 3.05 8.01 -20.83
CA SER A 322 2.23 8.67 -19.80
C SER A 322 2.61 8.38 -18.34
N SER A 323 3.47 7.39 -18.05
CA SER A 323 3.74 6.99 -16.65
C SER A 323 4.66 7.97 -15.90
N SER A 324 5.66 8.56 -16.57
CA SER A 324 6.58 9.51 -15.90
C SER A 324 5.88 10.80 -15.51
N HIS A 325 4.93 11.28 -16.33
CA HIS A 325 4.16 12.48 -16.06
C HIS A 325 3.21 12.28 -14.86
N ARG A 326 2.60 11.09 -14.76
CA ARG A 326 1.69 10.74 -13.66
C ARG A 326 2.42 10.69 -12.31
N GLY A 327 3.63 10.12 -12.26
CA GLY A 327 4.46 10.12 -11.06
C GLY A 327 4.86 11.53 -10.62
N TRP A 328 5.24 12.40 -11.56
CA TRP A 328 5.55 13.80 -11.29
C TRP A 328 4.34 14.63 -10.85
N GLU A 329 3.16 14.38 -11.41
CA GLU A 329 1.92 15.03 -10.98
C GLU A 329 1.50 14.62 -9.57
N ILE A 330 1.67 13.34 -9.20
CA ILE A 330 1.45 12.84 -7.84
C ILE A 330 2.41 13.53 -6.85
N ILE A 331 3.69 13.67 -7.22
CA ILE A 331 4.68 14.38 -6.41
C ILE A 331 4.28 15.86 -6.26
N ARG A 332 3.97 16.55 -7.36
CA ARG A 332 3.62 17.98 -7.38
C ARG A 332 2.36 18.27 -6.56
N ARG A 333 1.31 17.45 -6.65
CA ARG A 333 0.09 17.61 -5.84
C ARG A 333 0.34 17.36 -4.35
N ASN A 334 1.28 16.49 -3.99
CA ASN A 334 1.57 16.16 -2.60
C ASN A 334 2.58 17.11 -1.93
N THR A 335 3.58 17.62 -2.65
CA THR A 335 4.67 18.43 -2.06
C THR A 335 4.53 19.94 -2.29
N LEU A 336 3.92 20.37 -3.40
CA LEU A 336 3.90 21.79 -3.83
C LEU A 336 2.55 22.48 -3.66
N GLY A 337 1.49 21.77 -3.26
CA GLY A 337 0.20 22.39 -2.91
C GLY A 337 0.24 23.33 -1.70
N HIS A 338 1.43 23.56 -1.12
CA HIS A 338 1.70 24.46 0.00
C HIS A 338 2.29 25.81 -0.44
N LEU A 339 2.53 26.04 -1.74
CA LEU A 339 3.20 27.26 -2.24
C LEU A 339 2.33 28.16 -3.13
N ASN A 340 1.16 27.71 -3.57
CA ASN A 340 0.30 28.49 -4.50
C ASN A 340 -0.98 29.07 -3.84
N LEU A 341 -0.93 29.40 -2.56
CA LEU A 341 -1.94 30.26 -1.94
C LEU A 341 -1.30 31.62 -1.66
N GLY A 342 -1.15 32.45 -2.69
CA GLY A 342 -0.55 33.78 -2.52
C GLY A 342 -0.15 34.55 -3.77
N LEU A 343 -0.34 34.04 -4.98
CA LEU A 343 -0.12 34.80 -6.22
C LEU A 343 -1.33 34.67 -7.12
N ASP A 344 -2.37 35.40 -6.73
CA ASP A 344 -3.45 35.81 -7.60
C ASP A 344 -2.91 36.97 -8.47
N LEU A 345 -2.58 36.67 -9.72
CA LEU A 345 -2.30 37.69 -10.74
C LEU A 345 -3.25 37.39 -11.88
N GLY A 346 -4.28 38.24 -11.97
CA GLY A 346 -5.35 38.13 -12.93
C GLY A 346 -4.86 38.21 -14.37
N GLU A 347 -5.31 37.25 -15.16
CA GLU A 347 -5.45 37.39 -16.60
C GLU A 347 -6.95 37.51 -16.86
N GLY A 348 -7.36 38.73 -17.22
CA GLY A 348 -8.70 39.01 -17.71
C GLY A 348 -8.84 38.46 -19.12
N ASP A 349 -9.79 37.56 -19.30
CA ASP A 349 -10.34 37.25 -20.61
C ASP A 349 -11.52 38.18 -20.88
N GLY A 350 -11.39 38.96 -21.94
CA GLY A 350 -12.41 39.87 -22.44
C GLY A 350 -13.54 39.09 -23.11
N GLU A 351 -14.75 39.20 -22.56
CA GLU A 351 -15.98 38.83 -23.24
C GLU A 351 -16.44 40.00 -24.12
N GLU A 352 -16.24 39.89 -25.44
CA GLU A 352 -17.08 40.55 -26.43
C GLU A 352 -18.31 39.66 -26.70
N SER A 353 -19.49 40.10 -26.26
CA SER A 353 -20.72 39.78 -26.99
C SER A 353 -21.74 40.91 -26.87
N VAL A 354 -22.23 41.29 -28.04
CA VAL A 354 -22.95 42.50 -28.39
C VAL A 354 -24.42 42.43 -27.97
N TYR A 355 -24.94 43.56 -27.48
CA TYR A 355 -26.35 43.82 -27.20
C TYR A 355 -27.20 43.80 -28.47
N HIS A 356 -28.42 43.25 -28.39
CA HIS A 356 -29.56 43.78 -29.14
C HIS A 356 -30.88 43.61 -28.37
N ILE A 357 -31.42 44.78 -28.00
CA ILE A 357 -32.81 45.20 -27.73
C ILE A 357 -33.55 44.55 -26.56
#